data_AF-A0A561W743-F1
#
_entry.id   AF-A0A561W743-F1
#
_cell.length_a   1.000
_cell.length_b   1.000
_cell.length_c   1.000
_cell.angle_alpha   90.00
_cell.angle_beta   90.00
_cell.angle_gamma   90.00
#
_symmetry.space_group_name_H-M   'P 1'
#
loop_
_entity.id
_entity.type
_entity.pdbx_description
1 polymer ?
#
loop_
_entity_poly.entity_id
_entity_poly.type
_entity_poly.pdbx_seq_one_letter_code
_entity_poly.pdbx_strand_id
1 'polypeptide(L)'
;MTILRARPALTLAVVAGLAAAVTVTGSAVFTGPATAAQGCRVDYTPNQWPGGFTATVKIAPGDTAVSSWTATWTYAGDERVTNGWNATVSQSGSTVTARSLSYNGSIPAGGSTEFGVQGTYGSSGGAPTGFTLNGVPCNGATPPPTTPPPTTPPPTTPPPTTPPPTTPPPTTPPPVGCAGAVLCDGFENQTGSTPSGDWAVVSPDCSGTGTATIDTATTHSGSRAVRINGAAGYCNHVFVRSTKNLGSVGSVRYGRMWMRHTTAQPTEHTTMVAMADSADGNKDLRLGGQNGALQWNRASDDATLPEQSPAGVAQSLPLPTNRWVCVEFMVDGSAGQLRTWVDGTAVTGLTADGTPTHDIDGQWYNRTWRPQLTDLKLGWESYGGGADTLWYDDVALGSSRIGC
;
A
#
# COMPACT_ATOMS: atom_id res chain seq x y z
N MET A 1 -9.67 22.51 94.84
CA MET A 1 -9.56 21.49 95.91
C MET A 1 -10.57 20.41 95.58
N THR A 2 -10.17 19.44 94.73
CA THR A 2 -10.02 18.00 95.06
C THR A 2 -11.38 17.28 94.88
N ILE A 3 -11.60 16.17 94.13
CA ILE A 3 -10.85 14.92 93.91
C ILE A 3 -11.36 14.23 92.60
N LEU A 4 -10.45 13.54 91.91
CA LEU A 4 -10.62 12.55 90.82
C LEU A 4 -11.45 11.30 91.20
N ARG A 5 -11.89 10.54 90.17
CA ARG A 5 -11.96 9.06 90.00
C ARG A 5 -13.36 8.62 89.55
N ALA A 6 -13.60 7.54 88.83
CA ALA A 6 -12.88 6.65 87.92
C ALA A 6 -13.98 5.71 87.32
N ARG A 7 -13.72 5.10 86.16
CA ARG A 7 -14.66 4.25 85.38
C ARG A 7 -15.03 2.93 86.08
N PRO A 8 -16.05 2.22 85.57
CA PRO A 8 -15.76 0.87 85.09
C PRO A 8 -16.32 0.56 83.69
N ALA A 9 -15.76 -0.50 83.12
CA ALA A 9 -15.92 -1.02 81.78
C ALA A 9 -17.18 -1.88 81.60
N LEU A 10 -17.65 -2.02 80.36
CA LEU A 10 -17.85 -3.37 79.79
C LEU A 10 -17.80 -3.32 78.26
N THR A 11 -16.92 -4.17 77.73
CA THR A 11 -16.70 -4.55 76.34
C THR A 11 -17.90 -5.34 75.82
N LEU A 12 -18.37 -5.06 74.60
CA LEU A 12 -18.92 -6.09 73.72
C LEU A 12 -18.55 -5.76 72.28
N ALA A 13 -17.67 -6.58 71.71
CA ALA A 13 -17.36 -6.59 70.29
C ALA A 13 -18.42 -7.43 69.57
N VAL A 14 -19.00 -6.90 68.49
CA VAL A 14 -19.58 -7.71 67.41
C VAL A 14 -19.18 -7.10 66.08
N VAL A 15 -18.69 -7.97 65.21
CA VAL A 15 -18.07 -7.72 63.90
C VAL A 15 -19.08 -7.99 62.78
N ALA A 16 -18.94 -7.19 61.72
CA ALA A 16 -19.27 -7.44 60.30
C ALA A 16 -20.73 -7.45 59.81
N GLY A 17 -20.91 -6.78 58.66
CA GLY A 17 -22.02 -7.01 57.74
C GLY A 17 -22.24 -5.85 56.76
N LEU A 18 -21.83 -6.02 55.51
CA LEU A 18 -21.77 -5.01 54.43
C LEU A 18 -23.13 -4.54 53.87
N ALA A 19 -23.13 -3.26 53.47
CA ALA A 19 -23.60 -2.61 52.23
C ALA A 19 -24.86 -3.11 51.46
N ALA A 20 -25.73 -2.13 51.11
CA ALA A 20 -26.30 -2.01 49.76
C ALA A 20 -26.75 -0.56 49.49
N ALA A 21 -25.92 0.23 48.79
CA ALA A 21 -26.34 1.43 48.10
C ALA A 21 -26.30 1.13 46.60
N VAL A 22 -27.47 1.12 45.97
CA VAL A 22 -27.62 0.90 44.52
C VAL A 22 -27.21 2.19 43.81
N THR A 23 -26.02 2.21 43.23
CA THR A 23 -25.63 3.20 42.22
C THR A 23 -25.87 2.61 40.84
N VAL A 24 -26.70 3.30 40.05
CA VAL A 24 -26.93 3.02 38.63
C VAL A 24 -25.65 3.40 37.87
N THR A 25 -24.90 2.40 37.41
CA THR A 25 -23.82 2.60 36.44
C THR A 25 -24.39 2.47 35.03
N GLY A 26 -24.40 3.57 34.29
CA GLY A 26 -24.63 3.55 32.85
C GLY A 26 -23.47 2.84 32.14
N SER A 27 -23.79 1.83 31.35
CA SER A 27 -22.80 1.14 30.51
C SER A 27 -22.41 2.05 29.34
N ALA A 28 -21.24 2.67 29.44
CA ALA A 28 -20.57 3.25 28.27
C ALA A 28 -19.99 2.10 27.44
N VAL A 29 -20.55 1.88 26.26
CA VAL A 29 -19.97 0.99 25.24
C VAL A 29 -18.76 1.70 24.65
N PHE A 30 -17.56 1.35 25.10
CA PHE A 30 -16.33 1.75 24.44
C PHE A 30 -16.17 0.91 23.17
N THR A 31 -16.52 1.47 22.02
CA THR A 31 -16.06 0.96 20.72
C THR A 31 -14.59 1.37 20.58
N GLY A 32 -13.68 0.51 21.01
CA GLY A 32 -12.27 0.62 20.61
C GLY A 32 -12.15 0.51 19.09
N PRO A 33 -11.08 1.05 18.48
CA PRO A 33 -10.81 0.80 17.07
C PRO A 33 -10.71 -0.71 16.85
N ALA A 34 -11.45 -1.24 15.88
CA ALA A 34 -11.27 -2.60 15.43
C ALA A 34 -9.87 -2.71 14.82
N THR A 35 -8.94 -3.33 15.55
CA THR A 35 -7.67 -3.77 14.98
C THR A 35 -7.99 -4.84 13.95
N ALA A 36 -7.81 -4.53 12.66
CA ALA A 36 -7.82 -5.55 11.62
C ALA A 36 -6.79 -6.62 12.02
N ALA A 37 -7.23 -7.89 12.11
CA ALA A 37 -6.37 -9.00 12.47
C ALA A 37 -5.13 -9.02 11.55
N GLN A 38 -3.93 -9.13 12.13
CA GLN A 38 -2.72 -9.28 11.32
C GLN A 38 -2.85 -10.59 10.54
N GLY A 39 -2.93 -10.51 9.20
CA GLY A 39 -2.91 -11.69 8.33
C GLY A 39 -1.65 -12.53 8.55
N CYS A 40 -1.66 -13.79 8.09
CA CYS A 40 -0.48 -14.65 8.21
C CYS A 40 0.75 -14.02 7.54
N ARG A 41 1.94 -14.32 8.06
CA ARG A 41 3.21 -13.78 7.60
C ARG A 41 4.18 -14.89 7.27
N VAL A 42 4.89 -14.76 6.14
CA VAL A 42 5.95 -15.67 5.72
C VAL A 42 7.21 -14.88 5.39
N ASP A 43 8.29 -15.15 6.11
CA ASP A 43 9.62 -14.62 5.78
C ASP A 43 10.42 -15.66 5.00
N TYR A 44 11.00 -15.23 3.88
CA TYR A 44 11.88 -16.05 3.05
C TYR A 44 13.28 -15.44 3.05
N THR A 45 14.23 -16.12 3.68
CA THR A 45 15.61 -15.65 3.83
C THR A 45 16.55 -16.55 3.04
N PRO A 46 16.97 -16.14 1.82
CA PRO A 46 17.85 -16.95 1.00
C PRO A 46 19.33 -16.78 1.37
N ASN A 47 20.09 -17.85 1.17
CA ASN A 47 21.54 -17.86 1.09
C ASN A 47 21.95 -18.53 -0.23
N GLN A 48 22.54 -17.77 -1.15
CA GLN A 48 22.72 -18.17 -2.55
C GLN A 48 24.20 -18.20 -2.94
N TRP A 49 24.51 -19.07 -3.89
CA TRP A 49 25.80 -19.16 -4.57
C TRP A 49 25.58 -19.51 -6.04
N PRO A 50 26.58 -19.35 -6.92
CA PRO A 50 26.42 -19.71 -8.33
C PRO A 50 25.91 -21.14 -8.50
N GLY A 51 24.72 -21.28 -9.10
CA GLY A 51 24.07 -22.57 -9.37
C GLY A 51 23.22 -23.16 -8.24
N GLY A 52 23.15 -22.54 -7.04
CA GLY A 52 22.41 -23.12 -5.92
C GLY A 52 22.06 -22.17 -4.78
N PHE A 53 21.13 -22.61 -3.95
CA PHE A 53 20.70 -21.86 -2.77
C PHE A 53 20.26 -22.77 -1.64
N THR A 54 20.30 -22.22 -0.43
CA THR A 54 19.42 -22.61 0.67
C THR A 54 18.51 -21.44 1.02
N ALA A 55 17.36 -21.71 1.62
CA ALA A 55 16.53 -20.67 2.21
C ALA A 55 15.88 -21.16 3.50
N THR A 56 15.89 -20.28 4.50
CA THR A 56 15.08 -20.44 5.71
C THR A 56 13.73 -19.78 5.46
N VAL A 57 12.66 -20.53 5.72
CA VAL A 57 11.28 -20.06 5.58
C VAL A 57 10.63 -20.05 6.95
N LYS A 58 10.28 -18.86 7.44
CA LYS A 58 9.57 -18.67 8.70
C LYS A 58 8.11 -18.39 8.43
N ILE A 59 7.23 -19.14 9.06
CA ILE A 59 5.78 -18.98 8.91
C ILE A 59 5.15 -18.59 10.26
N ALA A 60 4.25 -17.62 10.23
CA ALA A 60 3.47 -17.16 11.36
C ALA A 60 2.00 -17.06 10.94
N PRO A 61 1.06 -17.74 11.62
CA PRO A 61 -0.35 -17.73 11.24
C PRO A 61 -1.11 -16.46 11.63
N GLY A 62 -0.45 -15.51 12.31
CA GLY A 62 -1.09 -14.32 12.87
C GLY A 62 -1.81 -14.65 14.18
N ASP A 63 -2.99 -14.07 14.39
CA ASP A 63 -3.71 -14.14 15.67
C ASP A 63 -4.52 -15.45 15.86
N THR A 64 -4.46 -16.39 14.91
CA THR A 64 -5.18 -17.66 14.96
C THR A 64 -4.21 -18.83 15.01
N ALA A 65 -4.33 -19.69 16.03
CA ALA A 65 -3.53 -20.91 16.14
C ALA A 65 -3.88 -21.90 15.02
N VAL A 66 -2.89 -22.66 14.53
CA VAL A 66 -3.07 -23.74 13.55
C VAL A 66 -2.53 -25.05 14.10
N SER A 67 -3.22 -26.17 13.84
CA SER A 67 -2.82 -27.52 14.28
C SER A 67 -1.91 -28.24 13.30
N SER A 68 -1.92 -27.79 12.04
CA SER A 68 -1.05 -28.23 10.95
C SER A 68 -0.92 -27.08 9.96
N TRP A 69 0.16 -27.05 9.19
CA TRP A 69 0.37 -26.01 8.20
C TRP A 69 0.79 -26.58 6.84
N THR A 70 0.33 -25.91 5.79
CA THR A 70 0.79 -26.06 4.42
C THR A 70 1.14 -24.67 3.91
N ALA A 71 2.42 -24.45 3.62
CA ALA A 71 2.91 -23.22 3.01
C ALA A 71 3.08 -23.44 1.50
N THR A 72 2.55 -22.51 0.69
CA THR A 72 2.72 -22.55 -0.77
C THR A 72 3.25 -21.22 -1.25
N TRP A 73 4.18 -21.23 -2.21
CA TRP A 73 4.70 -20.04 -2.87
C TRP A 73 5.15 -20.37 -4.29
N THR A 74 5.45 -19.33 -5.08
CA THR A 74 5.88 -19.47 -6.47
C THR A 74 7.23 -18.81 -6.67
N TYR A 75 8.18 -19.53 -7.28
CA TYR A 75 9.43 -18.97 -7.75
C TYR A 75 9.23 -18.18 -9.04
N ALA A 76 9.90 -17.04 -9.16
CA ALA A 76 9.81 -16.17 -10.32
C ALA A 76 10.74 -16.61 -11.47
N GLY A 77 11.73 -17.46 -11.20
CA GLY A 77 12.73 -17.93 -12.16
C GLY A 77 12.72 -19.44 -12.36
N ASP A 78 13.90 -19.96 -12.67
CA ASP A 78 14.13 -21.38 -12.92
C ASP A 78 14.51 -22.16 -11.66
N GLU A 79 14.30 -21.59 -10.47
CA GLU A 79 14.62 -22.22 -9.19
C GLU A 79 13.93 -23.59 -9.08
N ARG A 80 14.69 -24.61 -8.67
CA ARG A 80 14.22 -25.98 -8.42
C ARG A 80 14.66 -26.44 -7.04
N VAL A 81 13.69 -26.75 -6.18
CA VAL A 81 13.94 -27.37 -4.88
C VAL A 81 14.43 -28.79 -5.12
N THR A 82 15.60 -29.10 -4.56
CA THR A 82 16.22 -30.43 -4.60
C THR A 82 16.11 -31.14 -3.26
N ASN A 83 16.03 -30.41 -2.15
CA ASN A 83 15.87 -30.97 -0.82
C ASN A 83 15.13 -30.00 0.14
N GLY A 84 14.61 -30.52 1.24
CA GLY A 84 14.02 -29.73 2.32
C GLY A 84 14.16 -30.41 3.67
N TRP A 85 14.09 -29.62 4.76
CA TRP A 85 14.14 -30.12 6.13
C TRP A 85 13.10 -29.43 6.99
N ASN A 86 12.67 -30.08 8.08
CA ASN A 86 11.56 -29.65 8.93
C ASN A 86 10.22 -29.44 8.19
N ALA A 87 10.10 -29.97 6.97
CA ALA A 87 8.89 -29.97 6.16
C ALA A 87 8.96 -31.09 5.11
N THR A 88 7.81 -31.58 4.66
CA THR A 88 7.74 -32.32 3.40
C THR A 88 7.55 -31.31 2.27
N VAL A 89 8.54 -31.17 1.39
CA VAL A 89 8.54 -30.16 0.31
C VAL A 89 8.39 -30.83 -1.04
N SER A 90 7.54 -30.26 -1.89
CA SER A 90 7.33 -30.68 -3.27
C SER A 90 7.20 -29.46 -4.17
N GLN A 91 7.60 -29.59 -5.43
CA GLN A 91 7.49 -28.52 -6.42
C GLN A 91 6.86 -29.07 -7.71
N SER A 92 5.92 -28.30 -8.27
CA SER A 92 5.34 -28.56 -9.59
C SER A 92 5.40 -27.27 -10.40
N GLY A 93 6.09 -27.29 -11.54
CA GLY A 93 6.45 -26.07 -12.26
C GLY A 93 7.22 -25.10 -11.35
N SER A 94 6.75 -23.86 -11.24
CA SER A 94 7.32 -22.84 -10.36
C SER A 94 6.72 -22.83 -8.95
N THR A 95 5.64 -23.57 -8.69
CA THR A 95 4.93 -23.56 -7.41
C THR A 95 5.49 -24.62 -6.47
N VAL A 96 5.89 -24.18 -5.27
CA VAL A 96 6.39 -25.04 -4.19
C VAL A 96 5.32 -25.17 -3.11
N THR A 97 5.16 -26.38 -2.59
CA THR A 97 4.29 -26.69 -1.45
C THR A 97 5.12 -27.39 -0.36
N ALA A 98 5.15 -26.81 0.83
CA ALA A 98 5.77 -27.36 2.03
C ALA A 98 4.68 -27.70 3.06
N ARG A 99 4.70 -28.92 3.60
CA ARG A 99 3.75 -29.41 4.62
C ARG A 99 4.46 -29.70 5.92
N SER A 100 3.79 -29.40 7.03
CA SER A 100 4.25 -29.74 8.38
C SER A 100 4.51 -31.22 8.56
N LEU A 101 5.51 -31.56 9.36
CA LEU A 101 5.73 -32.90 9.90
C LEU A 101 4.90 -33.08 11.19
N SER A 102 4.80 -34.32 11.67
CA SER A 102 3.98 -34.65 12.84
C SER A 102 4.38 -33.91 14.11
N TYR A 103 5.64 -33.50 14.25
CA TYR A 103 6.15 -32.83 15.45
C TYR A 103 6.09 -31.30 15.40
N ASN A 104 5.85 -30.68 14.25
CA ASN A 104 5.92 -29.22 14.09
C ASN A 104 4.68 -28.60 13.41
N GLY A 105 3.57 -29.33 13.33
CA GLY A 105 2.33 -28.82 12.75
C GLY A 105 1.62 -27.75 13.59
N SER A 106 1.73 -27.82 14.92
CA SER A 106 1.04 -26.89 15.82
C SER A 106 1.81 -25.57 15.95
N ILE A 107 1.16 -24.46 15.62
CA ILE A 107 1.68 -23.10 15.83
C ILE A 107 0.62 -22.30 16.60
N PRO A 108 0.92 -21.78 17.81
CA PRO A 108 -0.02 -20.97 18.56
C PRO A 108 -0.26 -19.61 17.88
N ALA A 109 -1.34 -18.92 18.26
CA ALA A 109 -1.57 -17.54 17.88
C ALA A 109 -0.39 -16.66 18.30
N GLY A 110 0.06 -15.76 17.41
CA GLY A 110 1.26 -14.95 17.57
C GLY A 110 2.58 -15.73 17.51
N GLY A 111 2.54 -17.06 17.36
CA GLY A 111 3.72 -17.92 17.25
C GLY A 111 4.26 -18.01 15.83
N SER A 112 5.37 -18.74 15.67
CA SER A 112 5.96 -19.05 14.37
C SER A 112 6.70 -20.38 14.39
N THR A 113 6.88 -20.99 13.22
CA THR A 113 7.81 -22.11 13.01
C THR A 113 8.68 -21.85 11.78
N GLU A 114 9.79 -22.57 11.69
CA GLU A 114 10.75 -22.44 10.60
C GLU A 114 11.05 -23.80 9.96
N PHE A 115 11.20 -23.78 8.65
CA PHE A 115 11.72 -24.90 7.86
C PHE A 115 12.72 -24.38 6.84
N GLY A 116 13.38 -25.27 6.10
CA GLY A 116 14.25 -24.82 5.03
C GLY A 116 14.19 -25.66 3.77
N VAL A 117 14.64 -25.03 2.69
CA VAL A 117 14.73 -25.62 1.36
C VAL A 117 16.14 -25.44 0.83
N GLN A 118 16.58 -26.39 0.02
CA GLN A 118 17.75 -26.29 -0.83
C GLN A 118 17.31 -26.46 -2.28
N GLY A 119 17.93 -25.72 -3.18
CA GLY A 119 17.65 -25.85 -4.60
C GLY A 119 18.77 -25.37 -5.50
N THR A 120 18.50 -25.49 -6.79
CA THR A 120 19.37 -25.04 -7.89
C THR A 120 18.68 -23.94 -8.68
N TYR A 121 19.45 -23.10 -9.35
CA TYR A 121 18.94 -22.12 -10.31
C TYR A 121 20.03 -21.83 -11.36
N GLY A 122 19.64 -21.50 -12.59
CA GLY A 122 20.55 -21.02 -13.63
C GLY A 122 20.69 -19.50 -13.58
N SER A 123 19.55 -18.80 -13.46
CA SER A 123 19.48 -17.35 -13.27
C SER A 123 18.34 -17.04 -12.31
N SER A 124 18.64 -16.37 -11.19
CA SER A 124 17.64 -16.04 -10.17
C SER A 124 16.53 -15.16 -10.77
N GLY A 125 15.27 -15.56 -10.62
CA GLY A 125 14.12 -14.78 -11.06
C GLY A 125 13.68 -13.71 -10.06
N GLY A 126 14.35 -13.64 -8.90
CA GLY A 126 14.01 -12.73 -7.80
C GLY A 126 13.36 -13.45 -6.61
N ALA A 127 12.85 -12.66 -5.66
CA ALA A 127 12.21 -13.21 -4.46
C ALA A 127 10.93 -13.98 -4.82
N PRO A 128 10.59 -15.07 -4.11
CA PRO A 128 9.36 -15.79 -4.37
C PRO A 128 8.12 -14.96 -4.00
N THR A 129 6.99 -15.27 -4.62
CA THR A 129 5.72 -14.56 -4.44
C THR A 129 4.57 -15.51 -4.14
N GLY A 130 3.38 -14.97 -3.85
CA GLY A 130 2.17 -15.76 -3.69
C GLY A 130 2.18 -16.67 -2.47
N PHE A 131 2.82 -16.25 -1.39
CA PHE A 131 2.84 -17.02 -0.14
C PHE A 131 1.43 -17.22 0.40
N THR A 132 1.05 -18.46 0.65
CA THR A 132 -0.17 -18.82 1.37
C THR A 132 0.17 -19.76 2.52
N LEU A 133 -0.61 -19.71 3.58
CA LEU A 133 -0.59 -20.63 4.71
C LEU A 133 -1.98 -21.23 4.86
N ASN A 134 -2.09 -22.55 4.66
CA ASN A 134 -3.37 -23.26 4.64
C ASN A 134 -4.38 -22.66 3.64
N GLY A 135 -3.88 -22.13 2.52
CA GLY A 135 -4.70 -21.46 1.51
C GLY A 135 -5.10 -20.02 1.85
N VAL A 136 -4.80 -19.54 3.07
CA VAL A 136 -4.93 -18.12 3.42
C VAL A 136 -3.70 -17.41 2.86
N PRO A 137 -3.85 -16.36 2.05
CA PRO A 137 -2.70 -15.62 1.57
C PRO A 137 -2.02 -14.89 2.72
N CYS A 138 -0.69 -14.95 2.71
CA CYS A 138 0.14 -14.29 3.68
C CYS A 138 0.78 -13.05 3.07
N ASN A 139 1.30 -12.18 3.92
CA ASN A 139 1.98 -10.95 3.52
C ASN A 139 1.07 -9.99 2.71
N GLY A 140 -0.24 -10.05 2.93
CA GLY A 140 -1.21 -9.11 2.33
C GLY A 140 -1.75 -9.50 0.94
N ALA A 141 -1.59 -10.75 0.50
CA ALA A 141 -2.22 -11.22 -0.74
C ALA A 141 -3.74 -11.51 -0.57
N THR A 142 -4.51 -11.53 -1.67
CA THR A 142 -5.98 -11.77 -1.66
C THR A 142 -6.31 -13.18 -2.17
N PRO A 143 -7.27 -13.95 -1.59
CA PRO A 143 -7.56 -15.31 -2.03
C PRO A 143 -8.29 -15.35 -3.40
N PRO A 144 -8.05 -16.36 -4.26
CA PRO A 144 -8.85 -16.57 -5.47
C PRO A 144 -10.31 -16.93 -5.14
N PRO A 145 -11.32 -16.45 -5.89
CA PRO A 145 -12.71 -16.82 -5.66
C PRO A 145 -12.99 -18.28 -6.07
N THR A 146 -13.68 -19.04 -5.23
CA THR A 146 -14.20 -20.38 -5.56
C THR A 146 -15.72 -20.33 -5.70
N THR A 147 -16.25 -20.77 -6.85
CA THR A 147 -17.70 -20.84 -7.10
C THR A 147 -18.12 -22.31 -7.35
N PRO A 148 -19.21 -22.84 -6.76
CA PRO A 148 -19.62 -24.24 -6.91
C PRO A 148 -20.23 -24.53 -8.31
N PRO A 149 -20.20 -25.80 -8.78
CA PRO A 149 -20.71 -26.14 -10.11
C PRO A 149 -22.24 -26.15 -10.18
N PRO A 150 -22.86 -25.60 -11.25
CA PRO A 150 -24.31 -25.60 -11.41
C PRO A 150 -24.83 -26.94 -11.93
N THR A 151 -25.99 -27.37 -11.40
CA THR A 151 -26.81 -28.45 -11.96
C THR A 151 -27.90 -27.84 -12.84
N THR A 152 -28.09 -28.34 -14.06
CA THR A 152 -29.16 -27.91 -14.99
C THR A 152 -29.94 -29.11 -15.53
N PRO A 153 -31.29 -29.07 -15.59
CA PRO A 153 -32.10 -29.94 -16.43
C PRO A 153 -32.13 -29.45 -17.90
N PRO A 154 -32.44 -30.33 -18.89
CA PRO A 154 -32.26 -30.03 -20.31
C PRO A 154 -33.36 -29.13 -20.92
N PRO A 155 -33.05 -28.36 -21.98
CA PRO A 155 -33.95 -27.37 -22.58
C PRO A 155 -34.81 -27.95 -23.72
N THR A 156 -35.96 -27.33 -23.98
CA THR A 156 -36.66 -27.42 -25.26
C THR A 156 -36.74 -26.03 -25.89
N THR A 157 -36.25 -25.94 -27.13
CA THR A 157 -35.99 -24.71 -27.88
C THR A 157 -37.13 -24.41 -28.86
N PRO A 158 -37.52 -23.14 -29.03
CA PRO A 158 -37.98 -22.62 -30.32
C PRO A 158 -36.95 -21.64 -30.94
N PRO A 159 -36.98 -21.42 -32.26
CA PRO A 159 -35.89 -20.81 -33.02
C PRO A 159 -35.78 -19.28 -32.82
N PRO A 160 -34.56 -18.70 -32.88
CA PRO A 160 -34.36 -17.28 -32.64
C PRO A 160 -34.57 -16.45 -33.92
N THR A 161 -35.34 -15.37 -33.78
CA THR A 161 -35.23 -14.17 -34.61
C THR A 161 -34.47 -13.12 -33.80
N THR A 162 -33.17 -12.94 -34.06
CA THR A 162 -32.34 -11.97 -33.34
C THR A 162 -32.19 -10.68 -34.14
N PRO A 163 -32.54 -9.52 -33.58
CA PRO A 163 -32.02 -8.22 -34.03
C PRO A 163 -30.49 -8.16 -33.81
N PRO A 164 -29.75 -7.27 -34.51
CA PRO A 164 -28.32 -7.12 -34.32
C PRO A 164 -27.99 -6.81 -32.84
N PRO A 165 -26.91 -7.39 -32.28
CA PRO A 165 -26.56 -7.20 -30.88
C PRO A 165 -26.09 -5.77 -30.66
N THR A 166 -26.88 -4.97 -29.96
CA THR A 166 -26.36 -3.84 -29.21
C THR A 166 -25.80 -4.39 -27.90
N THR A 167 -24.54 -4.81 -27.92
CA THR A 167 -23.80 -5.10 -26.70
C THR A 167 -23.76 -3.79 -25.89
N PRO A 168 -24.29 -3.75 -24.65
CA PRO A 168 -23.99 -2.64 -23.75
C PRO A 168 -22.47 -2.52 -23.62
N PRO A 169 -21.90 -1.30 -23.56
CA PRO A 169 -20.47 -1.13 -23.31
C PRO A 169 -20.06 -1.95 -22.07
N PRO A 170 -18.88 -2.59 -22.08
CA PRO A 170 -18.39 -3.28 -20.89
C PRO A 170 -18.28 -2.26 -19.77
N THR A 171 -19.14 -2.39 -18.77
CA THR A 171 -19.05 -1.63 -17.52
C THR A 171 -18.15 -2.43 -16.60
N THR A 172 -16.84 -2.34 -16.83
CA THR A 172 -15.87 -2.83 -15.85
C THR A 172 -16.12 -2.07 -14.54
N PRO A 173 -16.27 -2.76 -13.40
CA PRO A 173 -16.44 -2.10 -12.11
C PRO A 173 -15.27 -1.14 -11.86
N PRO A 174 -15.52 0.06 -11.32
CA PRO A 174 -14.44 0.96 -10.91
C PRO A 174 -13.53 0.27 -9.88
N PRO A 175 -12.25 0.70 -9.75
CA PRO A 175 -11.34 0.23 -8.72
C PRO A 175 -12.01 0.12 -7.34
N VAL A 176 -11.67 -0.92 -6.59
CA VAL A 176 -12.25 -1.12 -5.26
C VAL A 176 -11.86 0.05 -4.34
N GLY A 177 -12.81 0.50 -3.52
CA GLY A 177 -12.58 1.47 -2.44
C GLY A 177 -12.64 2.95 -2.84
N CYS A 178 -12.97 3.29 -4.08
CA CYS A 178 -13.00 4.70 -4.54
C CYS A 178 -14.40 5.27 -4.78
N ALA A 179 -15.45 4.61 -4.29
CA ALA A 179 -16.83 5.05 -4.54
C ALA A 179 -17.05 6.49 -4.03
N GLY A 180 -17.53 7.38 -4.91
CA GLY A 180 -17.73 8.80 -4.61
C GLY A 180 -16.50 9.69 -4.82
N ALA A 181 -15.36 9.13 -5.25
CA ALA A 181 -14.20 9.92 -5.67
C ALA A 181 -14.48 10.63 -7.01
N VAL A 182 -13.92 11.84 -7.18
CA VAL A 182 -14.04 12.64 -8.41
C VAL A 182 -13.27 12.01 -9.56
N LEU A 183 -12.12 11.42 -9.24
CA LEU A 183 -11.36 10.55 -10.12
C LEU A 183 -11.36 9.17 -9.49
N CYS A 184 -11.72 8.16 -10.26
CA CYS A 184 -11.46 6.76 -9.93
C CYS A 184 -11.28 5.97 -11.22
N ASP A 185 -10.07 5.54 -11.49
CA ASP A 185 -9.72 4.91 -12.74
C ASP A 185 -8.63 3.85 -12.55
N GLY A 186 -8.95 2.61 -12.96
CA GLY A 186 -7.99 1.49 -13.05
C GLY A 186 -7.55 1.24 -14.49
N PHE A 187 -7.79 2.20 -15.39
CA PHE A 187 -7.38 2.16 -16.79
C PHE A 187 -7.98 1.04 -17.66
N GLU A 188 -8.90 0.24 -17.12
CA GLU A 188 -9.59 -0.84 -17.83
C GLU A 188 -10.44 -0.37 -19.02
N ASN A 189 -10.82 0.91 -19.03
CA ASN A 189 -11.56 1.53 -20.12
C ASN A 189 -10.68 1.91 -21.32
N GLN A 190 -9.35 1.86 -21.18
CA GLN A 190 -8.44 2.26 -22.24
C GLN A 190 -8.49 1.24 -23.38
N THR A 191 -8.67 1.68 -24.62
CA THR A 191 -8.72 0.75 -25.77
C THR A 191 -7.47 0.82 -26.64
N GLY A 192 -6.74 1.95 -26.59
CA GLY A 192 -5.50 2.19 -27.32
C GLY A 192 -4.25 1.96 -26.47
N SER A 193 -3.09 2.15 -27.11
CA SER A 193 -1.78 2.11 -26.44
C SER A 193 -1.37 3.43 -25.78
N THR A 194 -2.07 4.53 -26.05
CA THR A 194 -1.83 5.84 -25.45
C THR A 194 -2.95 6.18 -24.46
N PRO A 195 -2.64 6.63 -23.23
CA PRO A 195 -3.63 7.10 -22.26
C PRO A 195 -4.55 8.17 -22.84
N SER A 196 -5.86 8.01 -22.63
CA SER A 196 -6.90 8.85 -23.22
C SER A 196 -8.14 8.97 -22.31
N GLY A 197 -9.13 9.78 -22.71
CA GLY A 197 -10.37 9.99 -21.96
C GLY A 197 -10.16 10.86 -20.73
N ASP A 198 -10.20 10.24 -19.55
CA ASP A 198 -9.94 10.92 -18.28
C ASP A 198 -8.45 11.31 -18.11
N TRP A 199 -7.60 10.99 -19.10
CA TRP A 199 -6.16 11.22 -19.09
C TRP A 199 -5.67 11.82 -20.41
N ALA A 200 -4.65 12.67 -20.31
CA ALA A 200 -3.90 13.20 -21.45
C ALA A 200 -2.39 13.11 -21.19
N VAL A 201 -1.62 12.63 -22.16
CA VAL A 201 -0.16 12.64 -22.09
C VAL A 201 0.34 14.07 -22.26
N VAL A 202 1.22 14.53 -21.37
CA VAL A 202 1.78 15.88 -21.35
C VAL A 202 3.27 15.85 -21.04
N SER A 203 4.00 16.80 -21.64
CA SER A 203 5.39 17.15 -21.29
C SER A 203 5.49 18.68 -21.24
N PRO A 204 5.19 19.31 -20.09
CA PRO A 204 5.31 20.75 -19.91
C PRO A 204 6.66 21.33 -20.37
N ASP A 205 6.66 22.50 -20.99
CA ASP A 205 7.86 23.23 -21.47
C ASP A 205 8.65 22.60 -22.63
N CYS A 206 9.03 21.32 -22.55
CA CYS A 206 9.78 20.62 -23.59
C CYS A 206 9.53 19.11 -23.55
N SER A 207 9.82 18.42 -24.67
CA SER A 207 9.66 16.97 -24.81
C SER A 207 10.94 16.31 -25.31
N GLY A 208 11.09 15.03 -25.00
CA GLY A 208 12.28 14.24 -25.30
C GLY A 208 11.93 12.76 -25.47
N THR A 209 12.69 11.87 -24.85
CA THR A 209 12.55 10.41 -25.05
C THR A 209 11.59 9.73 -24.07
N GLY A 210 11.08 10.45 -23.06
CA GLY A 210 10.09 9.91 -22.12
C GLY A 210 8.81 9.48 -22.84
N THR A 211 8.23 8.35 -22.43
CA THR A 211 6.97 7.85 -23.02
C THR A 211 5.94 7.46 -21.96
N ALA A 212 4.67 7.65 -22.29
CA ALA A 212 3.52 7.20 -21.51
C ALA A 212 2.62 6.32 -22.38
N THR A 213 2.41 5.07 -21.97
CA THR A 213 1.61 4.08 -22.71
C THR A 213 0.70 3.30 -21.79
N ILE A 214 -0.29 2.61 -22.36
CA ILE A 214 -1.07 1.59 -21.65
C ILE A 214 -0.33 0.26 -21.77
N ASP A 215 -0.01 -0.33 -20.63
CA ASP A 215 0.60 -1.66 -20.51
C ASP A 215 -0.47 -2.68 -20.12
N THR A 216 -0.33 -3.89 -20.65
CA THR A 216 -1.23 -5.03 -20.40
C THR A 216 -0.50 -6.21 -19.79
N ALA A 217 0.82 -6.12 -19.63
CA ALA A 217 1.65 -7.16 -19.04
C ALA A 217 1.96 -6.89 -17.56
N THR A 218 2.04 -5.62 -17.16
CA THR A 218 2.30 -5.21 -15.77
C THR A 218 1.16 -4.33 -15.30
N THR A 219 0.26 -4.91 -14.52
CA THR A 219 -0.96 -4.26 -14.01
C THR A 219 -1.11 -4.59 -12.52
N HIS A 220 -1.80 -3.74 -11.77
CA HIS A 220 -2.10 -4.00 -10.37
C HIS A 220 -3.43 -4.74 -10.27
N SER A 221 -4.50 -4.09 -10.73
CA SER A 221 -5.80 -4.72 -10.89
C SER A 221 -6.10 -4.86 -12.38
N GLY A 222 -7.09 -5.70 -12.70
CA GLY A 222 -7.54 -5.88 -14.08
C GLY A 222 -6.43 -6.26 -15.06
N SER A 223 -6.46 -5.63 -16.23
CA SER A 223 -5.68 -5.96 -17.41
C SER A 223 -4.96 -4.77 -18.04
N ARG A 224 -5.06 -3.57 -17.44
CA ARG A 224 -4.47 -2.35 -17.98
C ARG A 224 -3.89 -1.48 -16.87
N ALA A 225 -2.71 -0.92 -17.11
CA ALA A 225 -2.13 0.11 -16.26
C ALA A 225 -1.42 1.16 -17.14
N VAL A 226 -1.21 2.35 -16.60
CA VAL A 226 -0.33 3.33 -17.26
C VAL A 226 1.12 2.94 -16.98
N ARG A 227 1.92 2.84 -18.04
CA ARG A 227 3.36 2.72 -17.98
C ARG A 227 4.02 4.02 -18.41
N ILE A 228 4.97 4.47 -17.60
CA ILE A 228 5.84 5.59 -17.86
C ILE A 228 7.26 5.03 -18.03
N ASN A 229 7.85 5.19 -19.22
CA ASN A 229 9.30 5.00 -19.37
C ASN A 229 9.95 6.38 -19.23
N GLY A 230 10.42 6.68 -18.02
CA GLY A 230 11.12 7.90 -17.70
C GLY A 230 12.58 7.85 -18.12
N ALA A 231 13.09 8.95 -18.65
CA ALA A 231 14.50 9.09 -18.99
C ALA A 231 15.14 10.24 -18.19
N ALA A 232 16.45 10.14 -18.00
CA ALA A 232 17.28 11.14 -17.33
C ALA A 232 17.30 12.47 -18.11
N GLY A 233 17.33 13.60 -17.40
CA GLY A 233 17.37 14.96 -17.97
C GLY A 233 15.99 15.58 -18.21
N TYR A 234 15.88 16.87 -17.89
CA TYR A 234 14.59 17.56 -17.74
C TYR A 234 13.64 17.36 -18.92
N CYS A 235 14.06 17.63 -20.17
CA CYS A 235 13.16 17.54 -21.32
C CYS A 235 12.69 16.10 -21.65
N ASN A 236 13.24 15.07 -21.01
CA ASN A 236 12.76 13.71 -21.16
C ASN A 236 11.61 13.37 -20.20
N HIS A 237 11.09 14.35 -19.44
CA HIS A 237 9.94 14.12 -18.58
C HIS A 237 8.68 13.85 -19.41
N VAL A 238 7.78 13.07 -18.81
CA VAL A 238 6.47 12.77 -19.37
C VAL A 238 5.52 12.46 -18.22
N PHE A 239 4.29 12.93 -18.34
CA PHE A 239 3.22 12.66 -17.39
C PHE A 239 1.93 12.28 -18.13
N VAL A 240 1.06 11.53 -17.46
CA VAL A 240 -0.37 11.50 -17.75
C VAL A 240 -1.07 12.45 -16.79
N ARG A 241 -1.76 13.46 -17.33
CA ARG A 241 -2.53 14.42 -16.57
C ARG A 241 -4.01 14.04 -16.60
N SER A 242 -4.64 14.04 -15.43
CA SER A 242 -6.10 13.90 -15.33
C SER A 242 -6.81 15.06 -16.03
N THR A 243 -7.84 14.75 -16.81
CA THR A 243 -8.72 15.75 -17.46
C THR A 243 -9.94 16.09 -16.61
N LYS A 244 -10.13 15.42 -15.46
CA LYS A 244 -11.23 15.70 -14.53
C LYS A 244 -11.07 17.08 -13.87
N ASN A 245 -12.20 17.73 -13.58
CA ASN A 245 -12.21 18.95 -12.79
C ASN A 245 -12.04 18.63 -11.29
N LEU A 246 -10.80 18.74 -10.82
CA LEU A 246 -10.45 18.44 -9.42
C LEU A 246 -10.92 19.50 -8.43
N GLY A 247 -11.35 20.68 -8.89
CA GLY A 247 -11.91 21.73 -8.03
C GLY A 247 -13.16 21.29 -7.26
N SER A 248 -13.86 20.27 -7.77
CA SER A 248 -15.06 19.69 -7.13
C SER A 248 -14.78 18.87 -5.87
N VAL A 249 -13.53 18.47 -5.61
CA VAL A 249 -13.14 17.68 -4.43
C VAL A 249 -13.22 18.50 -3.13
N GLY A 250 -13.02 19.82 -3.21
CA GLY A 250 -12.90 20.70 -2.05
C GLY A 250 -11.45 20.97 -1.64
N SER A 251 -11.26 21.55 -0.45
CA SER A 251 -9.94 21.94 0.08
C SER A 251 -9.16 20.77 0.67
N VAL A 252 -9.85 19.77 1.22
CA VAL A 252 -9.24 18.54 1.74
C VAL A 252 -9.32 17.47 0.67
N ARG A 253 -8.16 16.99 0.22
CA ARG A 253 -8.06 16.06 -0.91
C ARG A 253 -7.26 14.84 -0.50
N TYR A 254 -7.80 13.67 -0.82
CA TYR A 254 -7.11 12.40 -0.71
C TYR A 254 -6.83 11.88 -2.10
N GLY A 255 -5.56 11.61 -2.40
CA GLY A 255 -5.12 10.96 -3.62
C GLY A 255 -4.54 9.60 -3.30
N ARG A 256 -4.92 8.57 -4.07
CA ARG A 256 -4.38 7.22 -3.98
C ARG A 256 -3.95 6.78 -5.36
N MET A 257 -2.79 6.17 -5.45
CA MET A 257 -2.37 5.40 -6.62
C MET A 257 -1.65 4.13 -6.17
N TRP A 258 -1.83 3.06 -6.92
CA TRP A 258 -0.89 1.96 -6.89
C TRP A 258 0.25 2.28 -7.83
N MET A 259 1.47 2.17 -7.33
CA MET A 259 2.70 2.49 -8.06
C MET A 259 3.61 1.27 -8.07
N ARG A 260 4.28 1.02 -9.19
CA ARG A 260 5.38 0.06 -9.29
C ARG A 260 6.50 0.74 -10.07
N HIS A 261 7.75 0.46 -9.74
CA HIS A 261 8.87 1.01 -10.51
C HIS A 261 10.06 0.05 -10.55
N THR A 262 11.01 0.24 -11.47
CA THR A 262 12.10 -0.74 -11.71
C THR A 262 13.41 -0.40 -11.02
N THR A 263 13.68 0.88 -10.83
CA THR A 263 14.99 1.38 -10.39
C THR A 263 14.88 1.95 -8.99
N ALA A 264 15.83 1.63 -8.11
CA ALA A 264 15.87 2.23 -6.78
C ALA A 264 15.96 3.75 -6.90
N GLN A 265 15.28 4.47 -6.01
CA GLN A 265 15.27 5.93 -6.06
C GLN A 265 16.71 6.47 -6.01
N PRO A 266 17.10 7.36 -6.92
CA PRO A 266 18.45 7.89 -6.94
C PRO A 266 18.67 8.87 -5.78
N THR A 267 19.93 9.28 -5.60
CA THR A 267 20.26 10.39 -4.71
C THR A 267 19.74 11.72 -5.24
N GLU A 268 19.65 11.86 -6.56
CA GLU A 268 19.15 13.07 -7.20
C GLU A 268 17.64 13.24 -7.07
N HIS A 269 17.18 14.49 -7.19
CA HIS A 269 15.78 14.84 -7.11
C HIS A 269 15.02 14.37 -8.36
N THR A 270 14.00 13.55 -8.12
CA THR A 270 13.06 13.02 -9.11
C THR A 270 11.63 13.37 -8.72
N THR A 271 10.75 13.50 -9.70
CA THR A 271 9.31 13.71 -9.49
C THR A 271 8.51 12.61 -10.18
N MET A 272 7.58 12.01 -9.45
CA MET A 272 6.70 10.93 -9.91
C MET A 272 5.24 11.41 -10.00
N VAL A 273 4.83 12.29 -9.09
CA VAL A 273 3.51 12.92 -9.07
C VAL A 273 3.69 14.42 -8.99
N ALA A 274 2.94 15.16 -9.81
CA ALA A 274 2.96 16.61 -9.81
C ALA A 274 1.54 17.18 -9.83
N MET A 275 1.30 18.25 -9.08
CA MET A 275 0.01 18.91 -8.98
C MET A 275 0.22 20.42 -9.00
N ALA A 276 -0.33 21.10 -9.99
CA ALA A 276 -0.20 22.54 -10.17
C ALA A 276 -0.97 23.27 -9.06
N ASP A 277 -0.27 24.13 -8.33
CA ASP A 277 -0.84 24.91 -7.23
C ASP A 277 -1.13 26.34 -7.70
N SER A 278 -2.40 26.67 -7.90
CA SER A 278 -2.81 28.01 -8.33
C SER A 278 -2.60 29.08 -7.25
N ALA A 279 -2.46 28.67 -5.97
CA ALA A 279 -2.11 29.57 -4.88
C ALA A 279 -0.58 29.84 -4.82
N ASP A 280 0.20 29.16 -5.65
CA ASP A 280 1.67 29.22 -5.64
C ASP A 280 2.24 29.49 -7.05
N GLY A 281 1.54 30.34 -7.82
CA GLY A 281 1.98 30.75 -9.16
C GLY A 281 1.89 29.65 -10.22
N ASN A 282 1.00 28.68 -10.02
CA ASN A 282 0.88 27.46 -10.83
C ASN A 282 2.15 26.61 -10.84
N LYS A 283 3.01 26.76 -9.83
CA LYS A 283 4.14 25.86 -9.61
C LYS A 283 3.64 24.55 -9.01
N ASP A 284 4.30 23.46 -9.37
CA ASP A 284 3.87 22.15 -8.94
C ASP A 284 4.24 21.88 -7.47
N LEU A 285 3.29 21.33 -6.72
CA LEU A 285 3.56 20.48 -5.59
C LEU A 285 3.95 19.10 -6.15
N ARG A 286 5.12 18.60 -5.76
CA ARG A 286 5.75 17.42 -6.35
C ARG A 286 5.95 16.35 -5.29
N LEU A 287 5.61 15.10 -5.60
CA LEU A 287 6.01 13.92 -4.84
C LEU A 287 6.93 13.09 -5.73
N GLY A 288 8.06 12.67 -5.17
CA GLY A 288 9.02 11.84 -5.86
C GLY A 288 10.09 11.37 -4.89
N GLY A 289 11.36 11.44 -5.28
CA GLY A 289 12.44 10.98 -4.43
C GLY A 289 13.68 11.85 -4.49
N GLN A 290 14.46 11.79 -3.41
CA GLN A 290 15.80 12.36 -3.29
C GLN A 290 16.52 11.61 -2.17
N ASN A 291 17.85 11.50 -2.25
CA ASN A 291 18.65 10.75 -1.27
C ASN A 291 18.17 9.30 -1.03
N GLY A 292 17.58 8.67 -2.06
CA GLY A 292 17.07 7.31 -1.96
C GLY A 292 15.79 7.14 -1.13
N ALA A 293 15.09 8.21 -0.79
CA ALA A 293 13.81 8.14 -0.08
C ALA A 293 12.75 9.01 -0.76
N LEU A 294 11.47 8.73 -0.46
CA LEU A 294 10.36 9.58 -0.87
C LEU A 294 10.50 10.98 -0.27
N GLN A 295 10.11 11.99 -1.06
CA GLN A 295 9.97 13.36 -0.58
C GLN A 295 8.81 14.08 -1.27
N TRP A 296 8.25 15.07 -0.57
CA TRP A 296 7.54 16.17 -1.20
C TRP A 296 8.49 17.33 -1.48
N ASN A 297 8.19 18.07 -2.54
CA ASN A 297 8.89 19.29 -2.91
C ASN A 297 7.90 20.33 -3.43
N ARG A 298 8.11 21.61 -3.10
CA ARG A 298 7.43 22.73 -3.75
C ARG A 298 8.31 23.34 -4.81
N ALA A 299 7.84 23.36 -6.05
CA ALA A 299 8.65 23.88 -7.16
C ALA A 299 8.91 25.40 -7.11
N SER A 300 8.15 26.14 -6.31
CA SER A 300 8.26 27.61 -6.19
C SER A 300 9.45 28.06 -5.35
N ASP A 301 9.76 27.35 -4.27
CA ASP A 301 10.77 27.72 -3.27
C ASP A 301 11.75 26.58 -2.93
N ASP A 302 11.62 25.45 -3.60
CA ASP A 302 12.43 24.23 -3.43
C ASP A 302 12.43 23.67 -2.00
N ALA A 303 11.40 24.01 -1.21
CA ALA A 303 11.21 23.40 0.09
C ALA A 303 10.94 21.90 -0.05
N THR A 304 11.52 21.11 0.84
CA THR A 304 11.38 19.65 0.88
C THR A 304 10.72 19.20 2.18
N LEU A 305 10.03 18.06 2.11
CA LEU A 305 9.44 17.37 3.25
C LEU A 305 9.68 15.86 3.05
N PRO A 306 10.48 15.20 3.91
CA PRO A 306 11.20 15.79 5.04
C PRO A 306 12.30 16.76 4.57
N GLU A 307 12.87 17.53 5.49
CA GLU A 307 14.11 18.24 5.24
C GLU A 307 15.20 17.24 4.82
N GLN A 308 16.05 17.62 3.86
CA GLN A 308 17.09 16.73 3.31
C GLN A 308 18.34 16.61 4.21
N SER A 309 18.14 16.58 5.53
CA SER A 309 19.16 16.19 6.51
C SER A 309 19.21 14.66 6.66
N PRO A 310 20.31 14.07 7.17
CA PRO A 310 20.34 12.63 7.45
C PRO A 310 19.23 12.16 8.40
N ALA A 311 18.85 12.98 9.38
CA ALA A 311 17.78 12.67 10.31
C ALA A 311 16.41 12.72 9.62
N GLY A 312 16.17 13.73 8.79
CA GLY A 312 14.93 13.89 8.03
C GLY A 312 14.70 12.78 7.02
N VAL A 313 15.71 12.49 6.19
CA VAL A 313 15.66 11.38 5.21
C VAL A 313 15.36 10.04 5.90
N ALA A 314 15.92 9.81 7.10
CA ALA A 314 15.65 8.60 7.89
C ALA A 314 14.21 8.50 8.44
N GLN A 315 13.43 9.59 8.43
CA GLN A 315 12.00 9.58 8.75
C GLN A 315 11.12 9.22 7.54
N SER A 316 11.68 9.16 6.33
CA SER A 316 11.01 8.72 5.12
C SER A 316 11.46 7.30 4.75
N LEU A 317 11.06 6.82 3.57
CA LEU A 317 11.37 5.47 3.11
C LEU A 317 11.62 5.41 1.60
N PRO A 318 12.48 4.49 1.13
CA PRO A 318 12.58 4.16 -0.28
C PRO A 318 11.31 3.47 -0.75
N LEU A 319 10.85 3.78 -1.97
CA LEU A 319 9.88 2.90 -2.62
C LEU A 319 10.53 1.55 -3.00
N PRO A 320 9.90 0.41 -2.65
CA PRO A 320 10.34 -0.90 -3.10
C PRO A 320 10.28 -1.04 -4.62
N THR A 321 11.35 -1.51 -5.23
CA THR A 321 11.38 -1.79 -6.67
C THR A 321 10.63 -3.08 -7.00
N ASN A 322 10.10 -3.13 -8.21
CA ASN A 322 9.43 -4.27 -8.82
C ASN A 322 8.22 -4.81 -8.06
N ARG A 323 7.69 -4.04 -7.09
CA ARG A 323 6.50 -4.34 -6.30
C ARG A 323 5.48 -3.23 -6.50
N TRP A 324 4.20 -3.60 -6.57
CA TRP A 324 3.11 -2.65 -6.42
C TRP A 324 3.05 -2.16 -4.97
N VAL A 325 2.99 -0.85 -4.80
CA VAL A 325 2.83 -0.18 -3.52
C VAL A 325 1.70 0.81 -3.61
N CYS A 326 0.84 0.81 -2.61
CA CYS A 326 -0.24 1.76 -2.49
C CYS A 326 0.32 3.04 -1.87
N VAL A 327 0.46 4.09 -2.67
CA VAL A 327 0.83 5.43 -2.22
C VAL A 327 -0.45 6.24 -2.10
N GLU A 328 -0.73 6.71 -0.89
CA GLU A 328 -1.87 7.55 -0.60
C GLU A 328 -1.40 8.82 0.10
N PHE A 329 -2.02 9.95 -0.21
CA PHE A 329 -1.74 11.21 0.45
C PHE A 329 -3.02 11.98 0.76
N MET A 330 -2.91 12.85 1.75
CA MET A 330 -3.89 13.88 2.08
C MET A 330 -3.21 15.24 1.92
N VAL A 331 -3.88 16.16 1.24
CA VAL A 331 -3.54 17.59 1.24
C VAL A 331 -4.76 18.36 1.72
N ASP A 332 -4.60 19.06 2.84
CA ASP A 332 -5.59 20.01 3.35
C ASP A 332 -5.16 21.42 2.95
N GLY A 333 -5.71 21.91 1.84
CA GLY A 333 -5.44 23.26 1.33
C GLY A 333 -5.89 24.38 2.27
N SER A 334 -6.89 24.12 3.11
CA SER A 334 -7.39 25.07 4.11
C SER A 334 -6.50 25.15 5.35
N ALA A 335 -5.91 24.03 5.76
CA ALA A 335 -5.05 23.92 6.94
C ALA A 335 -3.55 23.89 6.61
N GLY A 336 -3.18 23.87 5.33
CA GLY A 336 -1.78 23.79 4.90
C GLY A 336 -1.10 22.51 5.36
N GLN A 337 -1.88 21.45 5.54
CA GLN A 337 -1.40 20.18 6.08
C GLN A 337 -1.23 19.16 4.97
N LEU A 338 -0.28 18.26 5.18
CA LEU A 338 0.01 17.16 4.28
C LEU A 338 0.28 15.89 5.09
N ARG A 339 -0.20 14.75 4.59
CA ARG A 339 0.14 13.43 5.14
C ARG A 339 0.31 12.44 4.01
N THR A 340 1.21 11.49 4.17
CA THR A 340 1.42 10.41 3.21
C THR A 340 1.42 9.06 3.91
N TRP A 341 0.86 8.07 3.24
CA TRP A 341 0.84 6.68 3.63
C TRP A 341 1.37 5.82 2.49
N VAL A 342 2.17 4.81 2.85
CA VAL A 342 2.64 3.79 1.93
C VAL A 342 2.18 2.45 2.48
N ASP A 343 1.44 1.69 1.66
CA ASP A 343 0.77 0.44 2.05
C ASP A 343 -0.03 0.60 3.36
N GLY A 344 -0.79 1.71 3.44
CA GLY A 344 -1.62 2.06 4.60
C GLY A 344 -0.85 2.60 5.82
N THR A 345 0.47 2.50 5.85
CA THR A 345 1.30 2.96 6.97
C THR A 345 1.71 4.40 6.79
N ALA A 346 1.50 5.24 7.81
CA ALA A 346 1.87 6.65 7.75
C ALA A 346 3.39 6.81 7.67
N VAL A 347 3.86 7.72 6.81
CA VAL A 347 5.28 8.04 6.70
C VAL A 347 5.56 9.30 7.52
N THR A 348 6.28 9.15 8.62
CA THR A 348 6.55 10.23 9.60
C THR A 348 7.19 11.45 8.93
N GLY A 349 8.20 11.25 8.10
CA GLY A 349 8.91 12.33 7.40
C GLY A 349 8.08 13.03 6.32
N LEU A 350 6.96 12.44 5.91
CA LEU A 350 6.04 13.00 4.90
C LEU A 350 4.74 13.47 5.54
N THR A 351 4.85 14.05 6.73
CA THR A 351 3.75 14.64 7.47
C THR A 351 4.09 16.09 7.79
N ALA A 352 3.25 17.01 7.31
CA ALA A 352 3.25 18.40 7.71
C ALA A 352 1.93 18.67 8.45
N ASP A 353 1.97 18.81 9.76
CA ASP A 353 0.76 18.82 10.61
C ASP A 353 0.37 20.20 11.16
N GLY A 354 1.13 21.23 10.81
CA GLY A 354 0.94 22.62 11.21
C GLY A 354 1.88 23.04 12.34
N THR A 355 2.67 22.11 12.89
CA THR A 355 3.67 22.37 13.93
C THR A 355 5.07 22.14 13.37
N PRO A 356 5.87 23.21 13.15
CA PRO A 356 7.24 23.06 12.67
C PRO A 356 8.07 22.14 13.57
N THR A 357 8.60 21.09 12.97
CA THR A 357 9.44 20.05 13.57
C THR A 357 10.75 20.01 12.82
N HIS A 358 11.85 20.22 13.57
CA HIS A 358 13.20 20.17 13.01
C HIS A 358 13.46 18.85 12.28
N ASP A 359 14.18 18.90 11.15
CA ASP A 359 14.46 17.78 10.25
C ASP A 359 13.25 17.23 9.46
N ILE A 360 12.01 17.64 9.76
CA ILE A 360 10.82 17.15 9.06
C ILE A 360 10.20 18.27 8.22
N ASP A 361 9.57 19.25 8.84
CA ASP A 361 8.74 20.26 8.15
C ASP A 361 9.07 21.70 8.58
N GLY A 362 10.18 21.92 9.30
CA GLY A 362 10.67 23.24 9.67
C GLY A 362 10.87 24.16 8.45
N GLN A 363 11.62 23.69 7.45
CA GLN A 363 11.79 24.37 6.17
C GLN A 363 10.45 24.56 5.45
N TRP A 364 9.58 23.54 5.50
CA TRP A 364 8.28 23.56 4.83
C TRP A 364 7.41 24.71 5.34
N TYR A 365 7.46 25.00 6.65
CA TYR A 365 6.70 26.05 7.32
C TYR A 365 7.41 27.41 7.47
N ASN A 366 8.54 27.62 6.79
CA ASN A 366 9.16 28.95 6.70
C ASN A 366 8.27 30.01 6.04
N ARG A 367 7.15 29.60 5.43
CA ARG A 367 6.06 30.46 4.99
C ARG A 367 4.71 29.81 5.27
N THR A 368 3.66 30.64 5.28
CA THR A 368 2.29 30.13 5.22
C THR A 368 2.05 29.45 3.88
N TRP A 369 1.63 28.19 3.92
CA TRP A 369 1.30 27.39 2.74
C TRP A 369 -0.16 26.95 2.80
N ARG A 370 -0.93 27.25 1.75
CA ARG A 370 -2.37 27.00 1.62
C ARG A 370 -2.67 26.61 0.18
N PRO A 371 -2.33 25.37 -0.22
CA PRO A 371 -2.33 24.99 -1.64
C PRO A 371 -3.74 24.97 -2.23
N GLN A 372 -3.86 25.37 -3.48
CA GLN A 372 -5.03 25.18 -4.32
C GLN A 372 -4.64 24.35 -5.54
N LEU A 373 -4.65 23.03 -5.36
CA LEU A 373 -4.27 22.06 -6.39
C LEU A 373 -5.32 22.01 -7.51
N THR A 374 -4.86 22.12 -8.75
CA THR A 374 -5.73 22.26 -9.93
C THR A 374 -5.70 21.06 -10.87
N ASP A 375 -4.62 20.28 -10.84
CA ASP A 375 -4.48 19.06 -11.65
C ASP A 375 -3.84 17.91 -10.84
N LEU A 376 -3.75 16.75 -11.48
CA LEU A 376 -3.01 15.58 -11.02
C LEU A 376 -2.26 15.01 -12.23
N LYS A 377 -0.94 14.96 -12.13
CA LYS A 377 -0.03 14.43 -13.15
C LYS A 377 0.74 13.25 -12.58
N LEU A 378 0.74 12.11 -13.28
CA LEU A 378 1.47 10.90 -12.91
C LEU A 378 2.53 10.61 -13.96
N GLY A 379 3.79 10.47 -13.58
CA GLY A 379 4.85 10.50 -14.58
C GLY A 379 6.24 10.26 -14.03
N TRP A 380 7.20 10.84 -14.74
CA TRP A 380 8.60 10.89 -14.35
C TRP A 380 9.21 12.20 -14.83
N GLU A 381 9.92 12.87 -13.94
CA GLU A 381 10.81 14.00 -14.24
C GLU A 381 12.09 13.84 -13.42
N SER A 382 13.24 14.05 -14.06
CA SER A 382 14.54 14.14 -13.41
C SER A 382 15.36 15.24 -14.09
N TYR A 383 16.08 16.04 -13.31
CA TYR A 383 16.96 17.09 -13.83
C TYR A 383 18.36 16.58 -14.21
N GLY A 384 18.73 15.39 -13.73
CA GLY A 384 20.03 14.77 -13.99
C GLY A 384 19.88 13.28 -14.21
N GLY A 385 20.54 12.47 -13.38
CA GLY A 385 20.53 11.00 -13.48
C GLY A 385 19.20 10.34 -13.11
N GLY A 386 19.14 9.00 -13.14
CA GLY A 386 17.96 8.26 -12.68
C GLY A 386 16.85 8.15 -13.73
N ALA A 387 17.10 7.37 -14.79
CA ALA A 387 16.01 6.85 -15.59
C ALA A 387 15.27 5.75 -14.80
N ASP A 388 13.95 5.67 -14.95
CA ASP A 388 13.15 4.63 -14.32
C ASP A 388 11.94 4.29 -15.19
N THR A 389 11.46 3.07 -15.08
CA THR A 389 10.18 2.66 -15.64
C THR A 389 9.19 2.49 -14.50
N LEU A 390 8.08 3.21 -14.56
CA LEU A 390 7.05 3.23 -13.54
C LEU A 390 5.72 2.79 -14.13
N TRP A 391 4.88 2.20 -13.28
CA TRP A 391 3.49 1.92 -13.57
C TRP A 391 2.60 2.55 -12.53
N TYR A 392 1.45 3.04 -12.99
CA TYR A 392 0.40 3.62 -12.19
C TYR A 392 -0.90 2.87 -12.47
N ASP A 393 -1.63 2.54 -11.42
CA ASP A 393 -2.91 1.84 -11.51
C ASP A 393 -3.84 2.22 -10.34
N ASP A 394 -5.13 1.92 -10.49
CA ASP A 394 -6.17 2.09 -9.47
C ASP A 394 -6.17 3.49 -8.82
N VAL A 395 -6.04 4.51 -9.66
CA VAL A 395 -5.88 5.90 -9.23
C VAL A 395 -7.23 6.43 -8.75
N ALA A 396 -7.23 7.05 -7.59
CA ALA A 396 -8.41 7.71 -7.05
C ALA A 396 -8.06 9.07 -6.45
N LEU A 397 -8.98 10.03 -6.59
CA LEU A 397 -8.91 11.34 -5.94
C LEU A 397 -10.29 11.75 -5.43
N GLY A 398 -10.40 11.95 -4.12
CA GLY A 398 -11.67 12.25 -3.45
C GLY A 398 -11.49 13.12 -2.21
N SER A 399 -12.61 13.38 -1.52
CA SER A 399 -12.67 14.27 -0.34
C SER A 399 -12.52 13.53 0.99
N SER A 400 -12.35 12.21 0.96
CA SER A 400 -12.19 11.34 2.12
C SER A 400 -11.11 10.31 1.87
N ARG A 401 -10.54 9.78 2.97
CA ARG A 401 -9.56 8.69 2.92
C ARG A 401 -10.05 7.54 2.05
N ILE A 402 -9.20 7.10 1.12
CA ILE A 402 -9.50 6.04 0.14
C ILE A 402 -8.97 4.69 0.67
N GLY A 403 -7.76 4.71 1.23
CA GLY A 403 -7.07 3.54 1.71
C GLY A 403 -6.45 2.68 0.61
N CYS A 404 -5.85 1.60 1.09
CA CYS A 404 -5.39 0.45 0.33
C CYS A 404 -6.31 -0.71 0.75
#